data_AF-A0A835UXD5-F1
#
_entry.id   AF-A0A835UXD5-F1
#
_cell.length_a   1.000
_cell.length_b   1.000
_cell.length_c   1.000
_cell.angle_alpha   90.00
_cell.angle_beta   90.00
_cell.angle_gamma   90.00
#
_symmetry.space_group_name_H-M   'P 1'
#
loop_
_entity.id
_entity.type
_entity.pdbx_description
1 polymer ?
#
loop_
_entity_poly.entity_id
_entity_poly.type
_entity_poly.pdbx_seq_one_letter_code
_entity_poly.pdbx_strand_id
1 'polypeptide(L)'
;MESRYAPQVTARDTPAHALRRLLESPGILQGPCVQDALSAKLVERAGFPLCIMGGFAVAAVRLGLPDCELISYGEMVDQGYQITQAVSIPVIGDGDTGYGNPIAVKRTVKGYIKAGFAGILLEDQLSPKACGHTRGRIVVSREEAVMRIRAAVDARKESGSDIVILARTDSRQALSLEEALWRSRAFADAGADILFIDALASREEMKSFCQISPLLPKLANMLEGGGKTPILSPIELEEIGYKIVTYPLSLFGVSIRAMEDALTAIKGGRIPPPGSLPSFEEIKEIVGFNEYYREEELYKTTAALPIAKGTAIEQEVGRGSSDPVVEVLSPVYDRYKSGDSHGRSSGIWSRTLRLKVTGSNGIEKLDVRIPAGFLEGLASIIPGMGGLNIMELLENASLESSTEKGKLLIDFNGTMGDRIQVPFSSTPV
;
A
#
# COMPACT_ATOMS: atom_id res chain seq x y z
N MET A 1 16.26 -56.50 -9.65
CA MET A 1 16.76 -55.35 -8.87
C MET A 1 16.61 -54.14 -9.78
N GLU A 2 15.39 -53.59 -9.81
CA GLU A 2 14.99 -52.56 -10.76
C GLU A 2 15.51 -51.19 -10.33
N SER A 3 16.19 -50.54 -11.28
CA SER A 3 16.64 -49.16 -11.26
C SER A 3 15.44 -48.22 -11.13
N ARG A 4 15.29 -47.59 -9.97
CA ARG A 4 14.29 -46.55 -9.73
C ARG A 4 14.68 -45.29 -10.49
N TYR A 5 13.89 -44.98 -11.51
CA TYR A 5 13.81 -43.68 -12.18
C TYR A 5 13.78 -42.56 -11.13
N ALA A 6 14.73 -41.63 -11.21
CA ALA A 6 14.61 -40.34 -10.56
C ALA A 6 13.43 -39.58 -11.20
N PRO A 7 12.58 -38.89 -10.42
CA PRO A 7 11.54 -38.06 -11.01
C PRO A 7 12.19 -36.94 -11.82
N GLN A 8 11.82 -36.86 -13.10
CA GLN A 8 12.13 -35.72 -13.96
C GLN A 8 11.63 -34.45 -13.30
N VAL A 9 12.47 -33.41 -13.28
CA VAL A 9 12.09 -32.05 -12.91
C VAL A 9 10.90 -31.63 -13.78
N THR A 10 9.70 -31.62 -13.21
CA THR A 10 8.50 -31.12 -13.90
C THR A 10 8.71 -29.65 -14.18
N ALA A 11 8.59 -29.24 -15.45
CA ALA A 11 8.63 -27.83 -15.84
C ALA A 11 7.68 -27.04 -14.92
N ARG A 12 8.16 -25.93 -14.33
CA ARG A 12 7.29 -25.01 -13.59
C ARG A 12 6.11 -24.67 -14.48
N ASP A 13 4.90 -24.83 -13.96
CA ASP A 13 3.70 -24.32 -14.61
C ASP A 13 3.88 -22.87 -14.99
N THR A 14 3.53 -22.52 -16.22
CA THR A 14 3.52 -21.11 -16.62
C THR A 14 2.48 -20.35 -15.79
N PRO A 15 2.65 -19.03 -15.55
CA PRO A 15 1.64 -18.23 -14.85
C PRO A 15 0.25 -18.37 -15.45
N ALA A 16 0.17 -18.47 -16.78
CA ALA A 16 -1.07 -18.68 -17.51
C ALA A 16 -1.73 -20.04 -17.22
N HIS A 17 -0.94 -21.13 -17.16
CA HIS A 17 -1.46 -22.45 -16.77
C HIS A 17 -1.98 -22.47 -15.33
N ALA A 18 -1.26 -21.81 -14.42
CA ALA A 18 -1.71 -21.66 -13.04
C ALA A 18 -3.05 -20.92 -12.96
N LEU A 19 -3.22 -19.80 -13.69
CA LEU A 19 -4.50 -19.09 -13.76
C LEU A 19 -5.61 -19.95 -14.36
N ARG A 20 -5.36 -20.67 -15.47
CA ARG A 20 -6.37 -21.53 -16.09
C ARG A 20 -6.88 -22.61 -15.14
N ARG A 21 -6.00 -23.24 -14.35
CA ARG A 21 -6.44 -24.18 -13.31
C ARG A 21 -7.29 -23.54 -12.22
N LEU A 22 -6.95 -22.32 -11.79
CA LEU A 22 -7.80 -21.59 -10.83
C LEU A 22 -9.19 -21.32 -11.42
N LEU A 23 -9.27 -20.95 -12.70
CA LEU A 23 -10.55 -20.73 -13.38
C LEU A 23 -11.41 -22.00 -13.46
N GLU A 24 -10.80 -23.18 -13.47
CA GLU A 24 -11.47 -24.48 -13.46
C GLU A 24 -11.82 -24.97 -12.04
N SER A 25 -11.22 -24.37 -10.99
CA SER A 25 -11.49 -24.78 -9.61
C SER A 25 -12.96 -24.54 -9.24
N PRO A 26 -13.51 -25.26 -8.24
CA PRO A 26 -14.78 -24.86 -7.65
C PRO A 26 -14.62 -23.51 -6.91
N GLY A 27 -15.75 -22.82 -6.69
CA GLY A 27 -15.79 -21.59 -5.92
C GLY A 27 -15.50 -20.32 -6.71
N ILE A 28 -16.03 -19.20 -6.23
CA ILE A 28 -15.62 -17.87 -6.69
C ILE A 28 -14.20 -17.53 -6.21
N LEU A 29 -13.44 -16.86 -7.07
CA LEU A 29 -12.09 -16.38 -6.78
C LEU A 29 -12.13 -14.90 -6.41
N GLN A 30 -11.53 -14.54 -5.30
CA GLN A 30 -11.28 -13.14 -4.94
C GLN A 30 -9.89 -12.75 -5.43
N GLY A 31 -9.80 -11.70 -6.25
CA GLY A 31 -8.56 -11.16 -6.77
C GLY A 31 -8.48 -9.65 -6.56
N PRO A 32 -7.99 -9.18 -5.40
CA PRO A 32 -7.83 -7.75 -5.14
C PRO A 32 -6.94 -7.05 -6.17
N CYS A 33 -7.23 -5.78 -6.44
CA CYS A 33 -6.36 -4.99 -7.31
C CYS A 33 -5.09 -4.53 -6.59
N VAL A 34 -3.98 -4.56 -7.30
CA VAL A 34 -2.65 -4.13 -6.85
C VAL A 34 -2.12 -3.05 -7.78
N GLN A 35 -1.22 -2.22 -7.27
CA GLN A 35 -0.63 -1.09 -8.01
C GLN A 35 0.90 -1.19 -8.14
N ASP A 36 1.55 -2.01 -7.31
CA ASP A 36 3.00 -2.16 -7.24
C ASP A 36 3.41 -3.53 -6.65
N ALA A 37 4.71 -3.80 -6.66
CA ALA A 37 5.28 -5.06 -6.14
C ALA A 37 4.96 -5.29 -4.65
N LEU A 38 4.93 -4.22 -3.85
CA LEU A 38 4.66 -4.32 -2.41
C LEU A 38 3.21 -4.73 -2.15
N SER A 39 2.25 -4.08 -2.80
CA SER A 39 0.83 -4.43 -2.70
C SER A 39 0.56 -5.84 -3.22
N ALA A 40 1.24 -6.29 -4.28
CA ALA A 40 1.18 -7.67 -4.74
C ALA A 40 1.67 -8.67 -3.68
N LYS A 41 2.83 -8.41 -3.06
CA LYS A 41 3.34 -9.25 -1.95
C LYS A 41 2.38 -9.33 -0.78
N LEU A 42 1.74 -8.21 -0.43
CA LEU A 42 0.75 -8.20 0.65
C LEU A 42 -0.50 -9.02 0.31
N VAL A 43 -0.96 -8.98 -0.95
CA VAL A 43 -2.06 -9.82 -1.43
C VAL A 43 -1.70 -11.31 -1.40
N GLU A 44 -0.52 -11.69 -1.87
CA GLU A 44 -0.03 -13.07 -1.79
C GLU A 44 0.13 -13.54 -0.33
N ARG A 45 0.73 -12.72 0.53
CA ARG A 45 0.89 -13.02 1.96
C ARG A 45 -0.46 -13.19 2.67
N ALA A 46 -1.49 -12.48 2.25
CA ALA A 46 -2.85 -12.63 2.77
C ALA A 46 -3.55 -13.91 2.27
N GLY A 47 -2.93 -14.68 1.38
CA GLY A 47 -3.43 -15.98 0.91
C GLY A 47 -4.41 -15.89 -0.26
N PHE A 48 -4.51 -14.76 -0.95
CA PHE A 48 -5.32 -14.67 -2.16
C PHE A 48 -4.69 -15.49 -3.29
N PRO A 49 -5.49 -16.23 -4.09
CA PRO A 49 -4.97 -17.15 -5.08
C PRO A 49 -4.48 -16.44 -6.36
N LEU A 50 -4.88 -15.20 -6.58
CA LEU A 50 -4.51 -14.36 -7.73
C LEU A 50 -4.68 -12.88 -7.37
N CYS A 51 -4.11 -12.00 -8.18
CA CYS A 51 -4.37 -10.56 -8.09
C CYS A 51 -4.52 -9.93 -9.49
N ILE A 52 -5.02 -8.69 -9.52
CA ILE A 52 -5.22 -7.94 -10.75
C ILE A 52 -4.41 -6.64 -10.67
N MET A 53 -3.57 -6.33 -11.65
CA MET A 53 -2.94 -5.01 -11.72
C MET A 53 -3.97 -4.02 -12.25
N GLY A 54 -4.41 -3.07 -11.43
CA GLY A 54 -5.46 -2.10 -11.81
C GLY A 54 -4.87 -0.84 -12.47
N GLY A 55 -5.31 -0.51 -13.69
CA GLY A 55 -4.76 0.62 -14.45
C GLY A 55 -4.91 1.97 -13.75
N PHE A 56 -6.06 2.22 -13.11
CA PHE A 56 -6.26 3.45 -12.35
C PHE A 56 -5.28 3.58 -11.18
N ALA A 57 -5.13 2.52 -10.38
CA ALA A 57 -4.26 2.57 -9.22
C ALA A 57 -2.79 2.74 -9.64
N VAL A 58 -2.37 2.10 -10.75
CA VAL A 58 -1.04 2.29 -11.34
C VAL A 58 -0.83 3.73 -11.81
N ALA A 59 -1.76 4.32 -12.57
CA ALA A 59 -1.66 5.71 -13.02
C ALA A 59 -1.54 6.68 -11.83
N ALA A 60 -2.30 6.44 -10.76
CA ALA A 60 -2.26 7.25 -9.55
C ALA A 60 -0.92 7.15 -8.81
N VAL A 61 -0.39 5.94 -8.56
CA VAL A 61 0.86 5.80 -7.78
C VAL A 61 2.10 6.13 -8.60
N ARG A 62 2.08 5.88 -9.91
CA ARG A 62 3.24 6.09 -10.78
C ARG A 62 3.34 7.54 -11.24
N LEU A 63 2.22 8.19 -11.49
CA LEU A 63 2.18 9.54 -12.09
C LEU A 63 1.51 10.59 -11.21
N GLY A 64 0.74 10.21 -10.19
CA GLY A 64 -0.13 11.15 -9.48
C GLY A 64 -1.26 11.71 -10.36
N LEU A 65 -1.62 10.99 -11.43
CA LEU A 65 -2.53 11.45 -12.48
C LEU A 65 -3.81 10.60 -12.54
N PRO A 66 -4.91 11.14 -13.10
CA PRO A 66 -6.16 10.40 -13.25
C PRO A 66 -6.08 9.30 -14.31
N ASP A 67 -6.97 8.33 -14.20
CA ASP A 67 -7.16 7.25 -15.18
C ASP A 67 -7.89 7.74 -16.44
N CYS A 68 -7.14 8.38 -17.33
CA CYS A 68 -7.60 8.96 -18.59
C CYS A 68 -6.64 8.63 -19.76
N GLU A 69 -6.04 7.43 -19.72
CA GLU A 69 -5.05 6.94 -20.71
C GLU A 69 -3.82 7.86 -20.89
N LEU A 70 -3.43 8.60 -19.84
CA LEU A 70 -2.20 9.39 -19.83
C LEU A 70 -0.95 8.53 -19.61
N ILE A 71 -1.11 7.41 -18.91
CA ILE A 71 -0.04 6.43 -18.71
C ILE A 71 0.18 5.65 -20.02
N SER A 72 1.45 5.51 -20.41
CA SER A 72 1.80 4.83 -21.64
C SER A 72 1.87 3.31 -21.48
N TYR A 73 1.76 2.60 -22.60
CA TYR A 73 2.05 1.16 -22.70
C TYR A 73 3.37 0.76 -22.01
N GLY A 74 4.43 1.54 -22.22
CA GLY A 74 5.75 1.22 -21.68
C GLY A 74 5.78 1.27 -20.15
N GLU A 75 5.12 2.27 -19.57
CA GLU A 75 5.01 2.42 -18.12
C GLU A 75 4.16 1.33 -17.48
N MET A 76 3.06 0.94 -18.14
CA MET A 76 2.20 -0.15 -17.68
C MET A 76 2.91 -1.51 -17.70
N VAL A 77 3.64 -1.81 -18.78
CA VAL A 77 4.42 -3.06 -18.87
C VAL A 77 5.57 -3.10 -17.86
N ASP A 78 6.27 -1.99 -17.67
CA ASP A 78 7.36 -1.90 -16.69
C ASP A 78 6.84 -2.10 -15.26
N GLN A 79 5.74 -1.45 -14.90
CA GLN A 79 5.09 -1.69 -13.59
C GLN A 79 4.67 -3.14 -13.43
N GLY A 80 4.06 -3.71 -14.47
CA GLY A 80 3.62 -5.08 -14.51
C GLY A 80 4.75 -6.09 -14.31
N TYR A 81 5.91 -5.86 -14.93
CA TYR A 81 7.08 -6.70 -14.76
C TYR A 81 7.54 -6.73 -13.29
N GLN A 82 7.61 -5.58 -12.62
CA GLN A 82 7.98 -5.55 -11.19
C GLN A 82 6.97 -6.30 -10.32
N ILE A 83 5.67 -6.17 -10.62
CA ILE A 83 4.60 -6.87 -9.90
C ILE A 83 4.73 -8.38 -10.04
N THR A 84 4.86 -8.89 -11.26
CA THR A 84 4.91 -10.35 -11.52
C THR A 84 6.20 -10.99 -11.02
N GLN A 85 7.32 -10.26 -10.94
CA GLN A 85 8.55 -10.78 -10.34
C GLN A 85 8.48 -10.85 -8.81
N ALA A 86 7.59 -10.09 -8.18
CA ALA A 86 7.49 -10.00 -6.74
C ALA A 86 6.67 -11.12 -6.09
N VAL A 87 5.88 -11.87 -6.88
CA VAL A 87 4.93 -12.88 -6.40
C VAL A 87 4.95 -14.14 -7.25
N SER A 88 4.49 -15.26 -6.68
CA SER A 88 4.31 -16.53 -7.39
C SER A 88 2.86 -16.77 -7.82
N ILE A 89 1.89 -16.05 -7.25
CA ILE A 89 0.48 -16.11 -7.67
C ILE A 89 0.26 -15.51 -9.07
N PRO A 90 -0.72 -16.01 -9.85
CA PRO A 90 -1.04 -15.44 -11.15
C PRO A 90 -1.54 -14.00 -11.07
N VAL A 91 -1.06 -13.17 -12.00
CA VAL A 91 -1.45 -11.75 -12.13
C VAL A 91 -2.17 -11.53 -13.46
N ILE A 92 -3.35 -10.90 -13.41
CA ILE A 92 -4.03 -10.38 -14.60
C ILE A 92 -3.69 -8.89 -14.73
N GLY A 93 -3.13 -8.48 -15.85
CA GLY A 93 -2.77 -7.08 -16.09
C GLY A 93 -3.85 -6.29 -16.82
N ASP A 94 -4.16 -5.07 -16.36
CA ASP A 94 -4.98 -4.12 -17.11
C ASP A 94 -4.22 -3.60 -18.34
N GLY A 95 -4.66 -4.01 -19.54
CA GLY A 95 -4.08 -3.60 -20.82
C GLY A 95 -4.82 -2.45 -21.50
N ASP A 96 -5.74 -1.78 -20.80
CA ASP A 96 -6.58 -0.71 -21.32
C ASP A 96 -7.21 -1.09 -22.68
N THR A 97 -7.14 -0.20 -23.66
CA THR A 97 -7.63 -0.42 -25.04
C THR A 97 -6.66 -1.23 -25.91
N GLY A 98 -5.50 -1.62 -25.37
CA GLY A 98 -4.38 -2.21 -26.11
C GLY A 98 -3.46 -1.20 -26.79
N TYR A 99 -3.59 0.10 -26.46
CA TYR A 99 -2.69 1.20 -26.85
C TYR A 99 -2.58 1.44 -28.36
N GLY A 100 -3.70 1.31 -29.08
CA GLY A 100 -3.80 1.67 -30.49
C GLY A 100 -4.70 0.74 -31.29
N ASN A 101 -4.30 0.46 -32.52
CA ASN A 101 -5.03 -0.42 -33.43
C ASN A 101 -4.79 -1.92 -33.11
N PRO A 102 -5.40 -2.87 -33.83
CA PRO A 102 -5.20 -4.31 -33.58
C PRO A 102 -3.73 -4.78 -33.62
N ILE A 103 -2.85 -4.13 -34.39
CA ILE A 103 -1.41 -4.47 -34.39
C ILE A 103 -0.74 -4.02 -33.09
N ALA A 104 -1.14 -2.87 -32.54
CA ALA A 104 -0.71 -2.43 -31.22
C ALA A 104 -1.18 -3.41 -30.13
N VAL A 105 -2.43 -3.91 -30.21
CA VAL A 105 -2.93 -4.96 -29.30
C VAL A 105 -2.01 -6.19 -29.31
N LYS A 106 -1.56 -6.65 -30.49
CA LYS A 106 -0.62 -7.78 -30.59
C LYS A 106 0.70 -7.49 -29.89
N ARG A 107 1.23 -6.28 -30.05
CA ARG A 107 2.45 -5.83 -29.35
C ARG A 107 2.21 -5.84 -27.84
N THR A 108 1.07 -5.34 -27.38
CA THR A 108 0.70 -5.26 -25.98
C THR A 108 0.62 -6.65 -25.34
N VAL A 109 -0.13 -7.58 -25.92
CA VAL A 109 -0.24 -8.96 -25.43
C VAL A 109 1.13 -9.63 -25.36
N LYS A 110 1.97 -9.49 -26.40
CA LYS A 110 3.34 -10.03 -26.40
C LYS A 110 4.23 -9.41 -25.33
N GLY A 111 4.07 -8.13 -25.05
CA GLY A 111 4.73 -7.44 -23.94
C GLY A 111 4.32 -7.99 -22.59
N TYR A 112 3.03 -8.18 -22.38
CA TYR A 112 2.47 -8.70 -21.13
C TYR A 112 2.91 -10.15 -20.88
N ILE A 113 2.96 -10.99 -21.91
CA ILE A 113 3.52 -12.34 -21.82
C ILE A 113 4.99 -12.27 -21.34
N LYS A 114 5.82 -11.42 -21.94
CA LYS A 114 7.23 -11.26 -21.55
C LYS A 114 7.39 -10.70 -20.14
N ALA A 115 6.47 -9.85 -19.72
CA ALA A 115 6.42 -9.32 -18.37
C ALA A 115 5.94 -10.35 -17.34
N GLY A 116 5.55 -11.57 -17.73
CA GLY A 116 5.18 -12.64 -16.81
C GLY A 116 3.71 -12.66 -16.38
N PHE A 117 2.85 -11.88 -17.03
CA PHE A 117 1.42 -11.90 -16.73
C PHE A 117 0.78 -13.24 -17.09
N ALA A 118 -0.16 -13.68 -16.25
CA ALA A 118 -0.98 -14.86 -16.50
C ALA A 118 -2.20 -14.55 -17.37
N GLY A 119 -2.68 -13.32 -17.31
CA GLY A 119 -3.78 -12.83 -18.12
C GLY A 119 -3.67 -11.34 -18.43
N ILE A 120 -4.46 -10.87 -19.39
CA ILE A 120 -4.57 -9.47 -19.78
C ILE A 120 -6.04 -9.09 -19.94
N LEU A 121 -6.41 -7.93 -19.40
CA LEU A 121 -7.69 -7.27 -19.64
C LEU A 121 -7.58 -6.33 -20.84
N LEU A 122 -8.55 -6.38 -21.75
CA LEU A 122 -8.65 -5.47 -22.88
C LEU A 122 -10.08 -4.94 -23.02
N GLU A 123 -10.24 -3.63 -23.23
CA GLU A 123 -11.53 -2.97 -23.33
C GLU A 123 -11.82 -2.32 -24.70
N ASP A 124 -13.10 -2.04 -24.94
CA ASP A 124 -13.63 -1.54 -26.21
C ASP A 124 -13.86 -0.02 -26.25
N GLN A 125 -13.29 0.72 -25.30
CA GLN A 125 -13.34 2.17 -25.31
C GLN A 125 -12.58 2.76 -26.51
N LEU A 126 -13.04 3.92 -26.97
CA LEU A 126 -12.29 4.78 -27.88
C LEU A 126 -11.16 5.45 -27.08
N SER A 127 -9.94 5.45 -27.63
CA SER A 127 -8.80 6.14 -27.02
C SER A 127 -8.88 7.66 -27.28
N PRO A 128 -8.57 8.54 -26.30
CA PRO A 128 -8.20 8.22 -24.92
C PRO A 128 -9.37 7.65 -24.10
N LYS A 129 -9.15 6.53 -23.42
CA LYS A 129 -10.15 5.88 -22.57
C LYS A 129 -10.39 6.64 -21.27
N ALA A 130 -11.59 6.47 -20.70
CA ALA A 130 -11.97 7.07 -19.43
C ALA A 130 -12.30 6.00 -18.40
N CYS A 131 -12.04 6.27 -17.12
CA CYS A 131 -12.38 5.34 -16.04
C CYS A 131 -13.84 4.87 -16.09
N GLY A 132 -14.02 3.58 -15.82
CA GLY A 132 -15.25 2.78 -15.80
C GLY A 132 -16.44 3.30 -14.96
N HIS A 133 -16.30 4.42 -14.26
CA HIS A 133 -17.39 5.05 -13.53
C HIS A 133 -17.56 6.56 -13.80
N THR A 134 -16.84 7.09 -14.81
CA THR A 134 -16.95 8.50 -15.23
C THR A 134 -18.00 8.69 -16.34
N ARG A 135 -18.45 9.95 -16.55
CA ARG A 135 -19.44 10.35 -17.57
C ARG A 135 -18.79 10.50 -18.95
N GLY A 136 -19.57 10.32 -20.02
CA GLY A 136 -19.14 10.64 -21.39
C GLY A 136 -18.30 9.56 -22.08
N ARG A 137 -18.42 8.30 -21.65
CA ARG A 137 -17.73 7.17 -22.28
C ARG A 137 -18.17 6.97 -23.72
N ILE A 138 -17.19 6.63 -24.56
CA ILE A 138 -17.37 6.32 -25.96
C ILE A 138 -16.70 4.98 -26.21
N VAL A 139 -17.42 4.06 -26.86
CA VAL A 139 -16.88 2.78 -27.30
C VAL A 139 -16.70 2.79 -28.82
N VAL A 140 -15.75 2.00 -29.31
CA VAL A 140 -15.53 1.84 -30.75
C VAL A 140 -16.64 1.04 -31.42
N SER A 141 -16.62 0.95 -32.75
CA SER A 141 -17.59 0.12 -33.49
C SER A 141 -17.50 -1.35 -33.05
N ARG A 142 -18.57 -2.11 -33.29
CA ARG A 142 -18.62 -3.55 -32.99
C ARG A 142 -17.48 -4.29 -33.69
N GLU A 143 -17.23 -3.95 -34.95
CA GLU A 143 -16.18 -4.56 -35.78
C GLU A 143 -14.80 -4.33 -35.16
N GLU A 144 -14.50 -3.08 -34.80
CA GLU A 144 -13.20 -2.75 -34.20
C GLU A 144 -13.00 -3.46 -32.85
N ALA A 145 -14.03 -3.45 -31.99
CA ALA A 145 -13.98 -4.11 -30.69
C ALA A 145 -13.68 -5.61 -30.83
N VAL A 146 -14.37 -6.30 -31.74
CA VAL A 146 -14.13 -7.72 -32.01
C VAL A 146 -12.75 -7.95 -32.62
N MET A 147 -12.26 -7.06 -33.49
CA MET A 147 -10.92 -7.19 -34.08
C MET A 147 -9.80 -7.06 -33.03
N ARG A 148 -9.97 -6.24 -32.00
CA ARG A 148 -9.01 -6.16 -30.88
C ARG A 148 -8.90 -7.50 -30.14
N ILE A 149 -10.02 -8.13 -29.82
CA ILE A 149 -10.03 -9.44 -29.16
C ILE A 149 -9.42 -10.52 -30.06
N ARG A 150 -9.77 -10.56 -31.35
CA ARG A 150 -9.15 -11.50 -32.30
C ARG A 150 -7.63 -11.32 -32.39
N ALA A 151 -7.17 -10.07 -32.46
CA ALA A 151 -5.74 -9.77 -32.48
C ALA A 151 -5.03 -10.24 -31.20
N ALA A 152 -5.67 -10.12 -30.04
CA ALA A 152 -5.14 -10.65 -28.78
C ALA A 152 -5.02 -12.18 -28.80
N VAL A 153 -6.05 -12.87 -29.29
CA VAL A 153 -6.06 -14.33 -29.46
C VAL A 153 -5.00 -14.79 -30.46
N ASP A 154 -4.80 -14.06 -31.55
CA ASP A 154 -3.75 -14.35 -32.53
C ASP A 154 -2.35 -14.13 -31.92
N ALA A 155 -2.15 -13.06 -31.16
CA ALA A 155 -0.89 -12.80 -30.47
C ALA A 155 -0.53 -13.89 -29.45
N ARG A 156 -1.52 -14.42 -28.73
CA ARG A 156 -1.37 -15.59 -27.86
C ARG A 156 -0.84 -16.80 -28.63
N LYS A 157 -1.52 -17.18 -29.73
CA LYS A 157 -1.13 -18.31 -30.60
C LYS A 157 0.28 -18.12 -31.17
N GLU A 158 0.57 -16.95 -31.72
CA GLU A 158 1.87 -16.62 -32.30
C GLU A 158 3.03 -16.67 -31.31
N SER A 159 2.73 -16.51 -30.01
CA SER A 159 3.74 -16.53 -28.94
C SER A 159 3.92 -17.91 -28.33
N GLY A 160 3.09 -18.91 -28.70
CA GLY A 160 3.08 -20.21 -28.04
C GLY A 160 2.75 -20.12 -26.54
N SER A 161 2.01 -19.10 -26.14
CA SER A 161 1.62 -18.84 -24.75
C SER A 161 0.15 -19.19 -24.54
N ASP A 162 -0.22 -19.52 -23.32
CA ASP A 162 -1.62 -19.76 -22.93
C ASP A 162 -2.23 -18.58 -22.17
N ILE A 163 -1.65 -17.38 -22.27
CA ILE A 163 -2.15 -16.17 -21.58
C ILE A 163 -3.67 -16.04 -21.70
N VAL A 164 -4.32 -15.73 -20.58
CA VAL A 164 -5.78 -15.62 -20.48
C VAL A 164 -6.21 -14.24 -20.99
N ILE A 165 -7.15 -14.19 -21.94
CA ILE A 165 -7.69 -12.95 -22.50
C ILE A 165 -9.00 -12.63 -21.79
N LEU A 166 -9.00 -11.58 -20.97
CA LEU A 166 -10.18 -11.03 -20.32
C LEU A 166 -10.72 -9.88 -21.18
N ALA A 167 -11.88 -10.07 -21.78
CA ALA A 167 -12.52 -9.07 -22.61
C ALA A 167 -13.53 -8.25 -21.81
N ARG A 168 -13.30 -6.94 -21.73
CA ARG A 168 -14.14 -5.96 -21.06
C ARG A 168 -14.95 -5.17 -22.09
N THR A 169 -16.22 -4.87 -21.79
CA THR A 169 -16.99 -3.83 -22.51
C THR A 169 -17.51 -2.77 -21.55
N ASP A 170 -17.39 -1.52 -22.00
CA ASP A 170 -17.93 -0.32 -21.34
C ASP A 170 -19.25 0.16 -21.98
N SER A 171 -19.76 -0.59 -22.96
CA SER A 171 -20.92 -0.17 -23.74
C SER A 171 -22.22 -0.11 -22.94
N ARG A 172 -22.27 -0.70 -21.73
CA ARG A 172 -23.45 -0.59 -20.86
C ARG A 172 -23.76 0.86 -20.52
N GLN A 173 -22.73 1.65 -20.19
CA GLN A 173 -22.90 3.08 -19.92
C GLN A 173 -22.88 3.92 -21.18
N ALA A 174 -22.05 3.55 -22.16
CA ALA A 174 -21.90 4.35 -23.38
C ALA A 174 -23.13 4.25 -24.31
N LEU A 175 -23.81 3.11 -24.32
CA LEU A 175 -24.88 2.78 -25.28
C LEU A 175 -26.11 2.16 -24.57
N SER A 176 -26.11 0.85 -24.30
CA SER A 176 -27.22 0.15 -23.64
C SER A 176 -26.79 -1.21 -23.05
N LEU A 177 -27.67 -1.84 -22.27
CA LEU A 177 -27.45 -3.20 -21.76
C LEU A 177 -27.43 -4.23 -22.89
N GLU A 178 -28.36 -4.13 -23.84
CA GLU A 178 -28.47 -5.03 -24.99
C GLU A 178 -27.20 -5.01 -25.84
N GLU A 179 -26.63 -3.82 -26.05
CA GLU A 179 -25.35 -3.67 -26.75
C GLU A 179 -24.21 -4.35 -25.98
N ALA A 180 -24.15 -4.19 -24.67
CA ALA A 180 -23.13 -4.81 -23.83
C ALA A 180 -23.22 -6.35 -23.84
N LEU A 181 -24.44 -6.90 -23.76
CA LEU A 181 -24.67 -8.34 -23.86
C LEU A 181 -24.29 -8.87 -25.25
N TRP A 182 -24.62 -8.14 -26.31
CA TRP A 182 -24.22 -8.49 -27.68
C TRP A 182 -22.69 -8.53 -27.83
N ARG A 183 -21.99 -7.49 -27.35
CA ARG A 183 -20.52 -7.41 -27.43
C ARG A 183 -19.85 -8.50 -26.62
N SER A 184 -20.34 -8.76 -25.41
CA SER A 184 -19.84 -9.82 -24.56
C SER A 184 -19.94 -11.20 -25.24
N ARG A 185 -21.08 -11.48 -25.90
CA ARG A 185 -21.25 -12.69 -26.72
C ARG A 185 -20.26 -12.74 -27.88
N ALA A 186 -20.08 -11.63 -28.59
CA ALA A 186 -19.16 -11.54 -29.72
C ALA A 186 -17.69 -11.70 -29.30
N PHE A 187 -17.30 -11.20 -28.12
CA PHE A 187 -15.95 -11.36 -27.57
C PHE A 187 -15.66 -12.82 -27.20
N ALA A 188 -16.65 -13.51 -26.63
CA ALA A 188 -16.56 -14.94 -26.40
C ALA A 188 -16.38 -15.72 -27.71
N ASP A 189 -17.17 -15.38 -28.73
CA ASP A 189 -17.09 -16.04 -30.05
C ASP A 189 -15.77 -15.72 -30.78
N ALA A 190 -15.14 -14.59 -30.45
CA ALA A 190 -13.80 -14.23 -30.91
C ALA A 190 -12.66 -14.96 -30.17
N GLY A 191 -12.96 -15.65 -29.07
CA GLY A 191 -12.01 -16.48 -28.32
C GLY A 191 -11.48 -15.87 -27.02
N ALA A 192 -12.17 -14.89 -26.44
CA ALA A 192 -11.91 -14.44 -25.07
C ALA A 192 -12.15 -15.58 -24.07
N ASP A 193 -11.35 -15.63 -23.01
CA ASP A 193 -11.44 -16.66 -21.96
C ASP A 193 -12.30 -16.22 -20.77
N ILE A 194 -12.28 -14.92 -20.46
CA ILE A 194 -13.06 -14.30 -19.37
C ILE A 194 -13.82 -13.12 -19.95
N LEU A 195 -15.06 -12.91 -19.50
CA LEU A 195 -15.89 -11.77 -19.89
C LEU A 195 -16.11 -10.83 -18.71
N PHE A 196 -16.23 -9.54 -19.04
CA PHE A 196 -16.54 -8.49 -18.09
C PHE A 196 -17.39 -7.41 -18.76
N ILE A 197 -18.55 -7.08 -18.17
CA ILE A 197 -19.30 -5.87 -18.49
C ILE A 197 -19.15 -4.91 -17.32
N ASP A 198 -18.61 -3.73 -17.59
CA ASP A 198 -18.42 -2.75 -16.54
C ASP A 198 -19.72 -2.00 -16.20
N ALA A 199 -19.86 -1.65 -14.93
CA ALA A 199 -20.93 -0.82 -14.39
C ALA A 199 -22.38 -1.28 -14.68
N LEU A 200 -22.65 -2.59 -14.60
CA LEU A 200 -24.01 -3.14 -14.53
C LEU A 200 -24.76 -2.56 -13.34
N ALA A 201 -26.00 -2.09 -13.54
CA ALA A 201 -26.70 -1.24 -12.58
C ALA A 201 -27.61 -1.99 -11.60
N SER A 202 -27.84 -3.29 -11.80
CA SER A 202 -28.70 -4.09 -10.93
C SER A 202 -28.33 -5.58 -10.93
N ARG A 203 -28.86 -6.32 -9.94
CA ARG A 203 -28.68 -7.79 -9.86
C ARG A 203 -29.29 -8.51 -11.08
N GLU A 204 -30.35 -7.97 -11.64
CA GLU A 204 -31.03 -8.51 -12.84
C GLU A 204 -30.15 -8.38 -14.08
N GLU A 205 -29.48 -7.24 -14.26
CA GLU A 205 -28.50 -7.07 -15.33
C GLU A 205 -27.31 -8.05 -15.16
N MET A 206 -26.83 -8.22 -13.92
CA MET A 206 -25.77 -9.16 -13.58
C MET A 206 -26.14 -10.62 -13.88
N LYS A 207 -27.38 -11.03 -13.57
CA LYS A 207 -27.92 -12.36 -13.93
C LYS A 207 -28.00 -12.52 -15.45
N SER A 208 -28.48 -11.49 -16.15
CA SER A 208 -28.60 -11.51 -17.61
C SER A 208 -27.23 -11.65 -18.27
N PHE A 209 -26.20 -10.97 -17.74
CA PHE A 209 -24.83 -11.12 -18.20
C PHE A 209 -24.27 -12.52 -17.95
N CYS A 210 -24.47 -13.11 -16.77
CA CYS A 210 -23.94 -14.45 -16.46
C CYS A 210 -24.55 -15.56 -17.33
N GLN A 211 -25.76 -15.34 -17.86
CA GLN A 211 -26.42 -16.22 -18.84
C GLN A 211 -25.79 -16.14 -20.24
N ILE A 212 -25.10 -15.06 -20.58
CA ILE A 212 -24.30 -14.97 -21.81
C ILE A 212 -23.06 -15.83 -21.65
N SER A 213 -22.82 -16.72 -22.62
CA SER A 213 -21.63 -17.60 -22.63
C SER A 213 -21.48 -18.36 -21.31
N PRO A 214 -22.46 -19.17 -20.88
CA PRO A 214 -22.52 -19.67 -19.50
C PRO A 214 -21.27 -20.45 -19.07
N LEU A 215 -20.56 -21.06 -20.02
CA LEU A 215 -19.32 -21.82 -19.79
C LEU A 215 -18.07 -20.96 -19.54
N LEU A 216 -18.08 -19.68 -19.91
CA LEU A 216 -16.93 -18.80 -19.67
C LEU A 216 -17.02 -18.13 -18.30
N PRO A 217 -15.91 -18.01 -17.56
CA PRO A 217 -15.82 -17.19 -16.36
C PRO A 217 -16.28 -15.75 -16.58
N LYS A 218 -16.96 -15.19 -15.57
CA LYS A 218 -17.31 -13.76 -15.51
C LYS A 218 -16.57 -13.10 -14.37
N LEU A 219 -16.09 -11.88 -14.61
CA LEU A 219 -15.52 -11.01 -13.60
C LEU A 219 -16.55 -9.96 -13.14
N ALA A 220 -16.69 -9.83 -11.82
CA ALA A 220 -17.44 -8.74 -11.17
C ALA A 220 -16.45 -7.73 -10.57
N ASN A 221 -16.66 -6.45 -10.88
CA ASN A 221 -15.84 -5.35 -10.37
C ASN A 221 -16.57 -4.63 -9.22
N MET A 222 -16.17 -4.91 -7.97
CA MET A 222 -16.80 -4.34 -6.77
C MET A 222 -16.10 -3.03 -6.38
N LEU A 223 -16.37 -1.95 -7.12
CA LEU A 223 -15.75 -0.64 -6.89
C LEU A 223 -16.21 -0.01 -5.56
N GLU A 224 -15.36 -0.10 -4.54
CA GLU A 224 -15.63 0.33 -3.18
C GLU A 224 -15.53 1.86 -3.06
N GLY A 225 -16.67 2.54 -2.99
CA GLY A 225 -16.69 4.01 -2.93
C GLY A 225 -17.82 4.69 -3.70
N GLY A 226 -18.77 3.94 -4.26
CA GLY A 226 -19.99 4.49 -4.85
C GLY A 226 -20.04 4.42 -6.38
N GLY A 227 -19.53 3.34 -6.97
CA GLY A 227 -19.78 3.02 -8.38
C GLY A 227 -21.26 2.75 -8.67
N LYS A 228 -21.60 2.55 -9.96
CA LYS A 228 -22.98 2.24 -10.37
C LYS A 228 -23.42 0.82 -10.01
N THR A 229 -22.46 -0.10 -9.90
CA THR A 229 -22.75 -1.51 -9.61
C THR A 229 -23.04 -1.70 -8.14
N PRO A 230 -24.14 -2.37 -7.76
CA PRO A 230 -24.41 -2.69 -6.36
C PRO A 230 -23.30 -3.58 -5.81
N ILE A 231 -22.79 -3.26 -4.62
CA ILE A 231 -21.76 -4.05 -3.95
C ILE A 231 -22.41 -5.30 -3.36
N LEU A 232 -21.97 -6.46 -3.83
CA LEU A 232 -22.44 -7.78 -3.41
C LEU A 232 -21.31 -8.55 -2.74
N SER A 233 -21.67 -9.45 -1.83
CA SER A 233 -20.69 -10.39 -1.26
C SER A 233 -20.23 -11.42 -2.30
N PRO A 234 -19.04 -12.05 -2.11
CA PRO A 234 -18.60 -13.13 -2.99
C PRO A 234 -19.62 -14.27 -3.13
N ILE A 235 -20.31 -14.63 -2.05
CA ILE A 235 -21.33 -15.68 -2.04
C ILE A 235 -22.49 -15.32 -2.98
N GLU A 236 -23.02 -14.11 -2.87
CA GLU A 236 -24.10 -13.63 -3.74
C GLU A 236 -23.67 -13.55 -5.21
N LEU A 237 -22.41 -13.18 -5.47
CA LEU A 237 -21.86 -13.16 -6.82
C LEU A 237 -21.70 -14.57 -7.41
N GLU A 238 -21.27 -15.53 -6.59
CA GLU A 238 -21.17 -16.94 -6.97
C GLU A 238 -22.55 -17.51 -7.33
N GLU A 239 -23.57 -17.23 -6.51
CA GLU A 239 -24.96 -17.63 -6.77
C GLU A 239 -25.52 -17.06 -8.08
N ILE A 240 -25.07 -15.86 -8.48
CA ILE A 240 -25.44 -15.25 -9.76
C ILE A 240 -24.70 -15.91 -10.95
N GLY A 241 -23.52 -16.49 -10.71
CA GLY A 241 -22.72 -17.17 -11.74
C GLY A 241 -21.39 -16.48 -12.07
N TYR A 242 -20.89 -15.57 -11.23
CA TYR A 242 -19.55 -15.01 -11.37
C TYR A 242 -18.48 -15.99 -10.89
N LYS A 243 -17.31 -15.91 -11.53
CA LYS A 243 -16.15 -16.74 -11.18
C LYS A 243 -15.04 -15.92 -10.52
N ILE A 244 -14.93 -14.63 -10.83
CA ILE A 244 -13.93 -13.74 -10.24
C ILE A 244 -14.66 -12.51 -9.67
N VAL A 245 -14.24 -12.07 -8.49
CA VAL A 245 -14.55 -10.76 -7.94
C VAL A 245 -13.26 -9.98 -7.70
N THR A 246 -13.26 -8.71 -8.07
CA THR A 246 -12.14 -7.79 -7.83
C THR A 246 -12.55 -6.57 -7.02
N TYR A 247 -11.55 -5.99 -6.37
CA TYR A 247 -11.60 -4.94 -5.37
C TYR A 247 -10.64 -3.82 -5.79
N PRO A 248 -11.06 -2.94 -6.72
CA PRO A 248 -10.19 -1.99 -7.40
C PRO A 248 -9.68 -0.86 -6.51
N LEU A 249 -10.41 -0.47 -5.46
CA LEU A 249 -10.08 0.72 -4.66
C LEU A 249 -9.62 0.41 -3.24
N SER A 250 -9.89 -0.80 -2.70
CA SER A 250 -9.60 -1.12 -1.31
C SER A 250 -8.15 -0.82 -0.88
N LEU A 251 -7.15 -1.45 -1.52
CA LEU A 251 -5.75 -1.25 -1.10
C LEU A 251 -5.26 0.17 -1.39
N PHE A 252 -5.60 0.70 -2.57
CA PHE A 252 -5.21 2.03 -3.00
C PHE A 252 -5.81 3.13 -2.10
N GLY A 253 -7.13 3.13 -1.91
CA GLY A 253 -7.85 4.12 -1.11
C GLY A 253 -7.48 4.08 0.37
N VAL A 254 -7.33 2.87 0.96
CA VAL A 254 -6.85 2.73 2.34
C VAL A 254 -5.42 3.26 2.48
N SER A 255 -4.55 3.02 1.50
CA SER A 255 -3.17 3.55 1.55
C SER A 255 -3.14 5.08 1.51
N ILE A 256 -3.98 5.72 0.70
CA ILE A 256 -4.12 7.19 0.68
C ILE A 256 -4.49 7.69 2.07
N ARG A 257 -5.52 7.10 2.67
CA ARG A 257 -5.98 7.52 3.99
C ARG A 257 -4.91 7.36 5.06
N ALA A 258 -4.21 6.22 5.06
CA ALA A 258 -3.13 5.95 6.00
C ALA A 258 -1.97 6.96 5.85
N MET A 259 -1.60 7.32 4.61
CA MET A 259 -0.58 8.34 4.36
C MET A 259 -1.04 9.72 4.84
N GLU A 260 -2.28 10.13 4.59
CA GLU A 260 -2.84 11.41 5.07
C GLU A 260 -2.88 11.51 6.60
N ASP A 261 -3.28 10.42 7.27
CA ASP A 261 -3.33 10.36 8.73
C ASP A 261 -1.91 10.44 9.32
N ALA A 262 -0.93 9.75 8.71
CA ALA A 262 0.46 9.82 9.11
C ALA A 262 1.06 11.22 8.93
N LEU A 263 0.83 11.85 7.79
CA LEU A 263 1.30 13.22 7.52
C LEU A 263 0.67 14.23 8.50
N THR A 264 -0.59 14.05 8.86
CA THR A 264 -1.29 14.86 9.85
C THR A 264 -0.64 14.72 11.24
N ALA A 265 -0.32 13.48 11.65
CA ALA A 265 0.38 13.24 12.91
C ALA A 265 1.77 13.90 12.93
N ILE A 266 2.55 13.71 11.87
CA ILE A 266 3.91 14.28 11.72
C ILE A 266 3.87 15.80 11.77
N LYS A 267 2.93 16.43 11.04
CA LYS A 267 2.74 17.89 11.08
C LYS A 267 2.42 18.41 12.48
N GLY A 268 1.75 17.60 13.30
CA GLY A 268 1.47 17.88 14.71
C GLY A 268 2.58 17.50 15.69
N GLY A 269 3.77 17.10 15.22
CA GLY A 269 4.91 16.72 16.06
C GLY A 269 4.83 15.32 16.67
N ARG A 270 3.97 14.44 16.12
CA ARG A 270 3.76 13.06 16.57
C ARG A 270 4.09 12.06 15.46
N ILE A 271 4.28 10.80 15.83
CA ILE A 271 4.35 9.70 14.86
C ILE A 271 3.00 8.95 14.82
N PRO A 272 2.69 8.20 13.74
CA PRO A 272 1.51 7.34 13.71
C PRO A 272 1.50 6.36 14.90
N PRO A 273 0.33 6.04 15.47
CA PRO A 273 0.25 5.10 16.57
C PRO A 273 0.66 3.68 16.12
N PRO A 274 1.14 2.81 17.04
CA PRO A 274 1.55 1.44 16.69
C PRO A 274 0.47 0.60 16.00
N GLY A 275 -0.82 0.90 16.23
CA GLY A 275 -1.93 0.22 15.54
C GLY A 275 -2.07 0.56 14.05
N SER A 276 -1.37 1.59 13.56
CA SER A 276 -1.40 2.05 12.16
C SER A 276 -0.05 1.97 11.46
N LEU A 277 1.02 1.67 12.20
CA LEU A 277 2.38 1.55 11.69
C LEU A 277 2.94 0.19 12.08
N PRO A 278 3.19 -0.72 11.13
CA PRO A 278 3.89 -1.96 11.41
C PRO A 278 5.24 -1.69 12.08
N SER A 279 5.66 -2.57 12.97
CA SER A 279 6.98 -2.54 13.55
C SER A 279 8.07 -2.64 12.48
N PHE A 280 9.27 -2.16 12.81
CA PHE A 280 10.40 -2.25 11.88
C PHE A 280 10.73 -3.70 11.49
N GLU A 281 10.55 -4.66 12.41
CA GLU A 281 10.72 -6.08 12.12
C GLU A 281 9.68 -6.61 11.12
N GLU A 282 8.41 -6.23 11.27
CA GLU A 282 7.36 -6.60 10.30
C GLU A 282 7.64 -6.00 8.92
N ILE A 283 8.09 -4.75 8.84
CA ILE A 283 8.47 -4.12 7.57
C ILE A 283 9.61 -4.89 6.91
N LYS A 284 10.68 -5.21 7.66
CA LYS A 284 11.82 -5.99 7.17
C LYS A 284 11.38 -7.37 6.66
N GLU A 285 10.49 -8.03 7.37
CA GLU A 285 9.94 -9.31 6.96
C GLU A 285 9.16 -9.19 5.64
N ILE A 286 8.25 -8.21 5.54
CA ILE A 286 7.42 -7.97 4.34
C ILE A 286 8.29 -7.73 3.10
N VAL A 287 9.34 -6.92 3.22
CA VAL A 287 10.23 -6.61 2.08
C VAL A 287 11.29 -7.68 1.82
N GLY A 288 11.40 -8.71 2.66
CA GLY A 288 12.19 -9.91 2.40
C GLY A 288 13.59 -9.94 3.02
N PHE A 289 13.90 -9.13 4.03
CA PHE A 289 15.22 -9.16 4.70
C PHE A 289 15.57 -10.55 5.26
N ASN A 290 14.58 -11.27 5.79
CA ASN A 290 14.80 -12.60 6.36
C ASN A 290 15.20 -13.65 5.30
N GLU A 291 14.74 -13.49 4.05
CA GLU A 291 15.16 -14.34 2.93
C GLU A 291 16.53 -13.91 2.43
N TYR A 292 16.74 -12.61 2.24
CA TYR A 292 18.02 -12.04 1.85
C TYR A 292 19.16 -12.50 2.76
N TYR A 293 19.02 -12.37 4.09
CA TYR A 293 20.07 -12.79 5.01
C TYR A 293 20.32 -14.30 4.96
N ARG A 294 19.27 -15.12 4.81
CA ARG A 294 19.42 -16.57 4.66
C ARG A 294 20.20 -16.94 3.39
N GLU A 295 19.94 -16.24 2.29
CA GLU A 295 20.71 -16.44 1.05
C GLU A 295 22.14 -15.93 1.17
N GLU A 296 22.34 -14.75 1.76
CA GLU A 296 23.65 -14.14 1.97
C GLU A 296 24.60 -15.07 2.75
N GLU A 297 24.11 -15.76 3.78
CA GLU A 297 24.89 -16.75 4.55
C GLU A 297 25.53 -17.83 3.65
N LEU A 298 24.88 -18.23 2.56
CA LEU A 298 25.38 -19.25 1.63
C LEU A 298 26.61 -18.78 0.84
N TYR A 299 26.78 -17.46 0.69
CA TYR A 299 27.84 -16.85 -0.09
C TYR A 299 28.89 -16.16 0.78
N LYS A 300 28.81 -16.30 2.11
CA LYS A 300 29.86 -15.83 3.01
C LYS A 300 31.16 -16.54 2.69
N THR A 301 32.12 -15.77 2.19
CA THR A 301 33.48 -16.28 1.97
C THR A 301 34.24 -16.25 3.29
N THR A 302 35.12 -17.23 3.49
CA THR A 302 36.01 -17.33 4.68
C THR A 302 37.10 -16.25 4.71
N ALA A 303 37.08 -15.29 3.79
CA ALA A 303 38.11 -14.28 3.60
C ALA A 303 37.60 -12.88 3.97
N ALA A 304 37.10 -12.71 5.19
CA ALA A 304 37.27 -11.43 5.86
C ALA A 304 38.66 -11.45 6.51
N LEU A 305 39.65 -10.85 5.85
CA LEU A 305 40.90 -10.44 6.50
C LEU A 305 40.52 -9.74 7.82
N PRO A 306 41.25 -9.97 8.94
CA PRO A 306 40.97 -9.23 10.15
C PRO A 306 41.11 -7.75 9.78
N ILE A 307 40.02 -6.99 9.91
CA ILE A 307 40.13 -5.53 10.00
C ILE A 307 41.07 -5.33 11.17
N ALA A 308 42.30 -4.89 10.87
CA ALA A 308 43.27 -4.54 11.89
C ALA A 308 42.54 -3.57 12.81
N LYS A 309 42.32 -4.00 14.07
CA LYS A 309 41.84 -3.10 15.11
C LYS A 309 42.82 -1.94 15.10
N GLY A 310 42.37 -0.79 14.58
CA GLY A 310 43.10 0.45 14.74
C GLY A 310 43.42 0.57 16.22
N THR A 311 44.70 0.74 16.51
CA THR A 311 45.21 0.96 17.87
C THR A 311 44.40 2.05 18.52
N ALA A 312 43.45 1.65 19.38
CA ALA A 312 42.82 2.55 20.31
C ALA A 312 43.92 2.99 21.29
N ILE A 313 44.16 4.28 21.34
CA ILE A 313 44.93 4.89 22.42
C ILE A 313 44.08 4.67 23.69
N GLU A 314 44.52 3.75 24.55
CA GLU A 314 43.97 3.57 25.88
C GLU A 314 44.30 4.81 26.71
N GLN A 315 43.30 5.65 26.97
CA GLN A 315 43.33 6.51 28.16
C GLN A 315 42.71 5.72 29.31
N GLU A 316 43.53 5.44 30.32
CA GLU A 316 43.11 4.86 31.59
C GLU A 316 42.01 5.72 32.23
N VAL A 317 40.82 5.14 32.43
CA VAL A 317 39.84 5.63 33.39
C VAL A 317 39.48 4.47 34.31
N GLY A 318 39.70 4.70 35.61
CA GLY A 318 39.60 3.72 36.67
C GLY A 318 38.23 3.06 36.82
N ARG A 319 38.27 1.83 37.35
CA ARG A 319 37.14 0.94 37.65
C ARG A 319 36.12 1.57 38.62
N GLY A 320 34.84 1.43 38.30
CA GLY A 320 33.73 1.55 39.24
C GLY A 320 32.34 1.26 38.63
N SER A 321 31.83 0.04 38.86
CA SER A 321 30.42 -0.41 38.98
C SER A 321 29.29 0.15 38.06
N SER A 322 28.76 -0.77 37.22
CA SER A 322 27.35 -1.00 36.81
C SER A 322 26.28 0.12 36.84
N ASP A 323 25.91 0.64 35.66
CA ASP A 323 24.52 0.71 35.09
C ASP A 323 24.56 1.43 33.70
N PRO A 324 23.63 1.14 32.76
CA PRO A 324 23.79 1.56 31.37
C PRO A 324 23.45 3.05 31.14
N VAL A 325 24.42 3.78 30.59
CA VAL A 325 24.24 5.12 30.02
C VAL A 325 23.43 4.99 28.73
N VAL A 326 22.23 5.58 28.68
CA VAL A 326 21.50 5.78 27.42
C VAL A 326 22.12 6.99 26.73
N GLU A 327 22.84 6.75 25.64
CA GLU A 327 23.41 7.77 24.78
C GLU A 327 22.29 8.39 23.91
N VAL A 328 21.86 9.60 24.24
CA VAL A 328 20.91 10.36 23.42
C VAL A 328 21.69 11.05 22.30
N LEU A 329 21.67 10.44 21.12
CA LEU A 329 22.11 11.10 19.89
C LEU A 329 21.20 12.31 19.61
N SER A 330 21.78 13.51 19.62
CA SER A 330 21.08 14.74 19.26
C SER A 330 20.92 14.83 17.74
N PRO A 331 19.70 14.98 17.18
CA PRO A 331 19.57 15.40 15.79
C PRO A 331 19.99 16.86 15.67
N VAL A 332 20.95 17.14 14.81
CA VAL A 332 21.30 18.49 14.38
C VAL A 332 20.07 19.09 13.68
N TYR A 333 19.36 19.98 14.38
CA TYR A 333 18.29 20.77 13.78
C TYR A 333 18.90 21.91 12.98
N ASP A 334 18.78 21.81 11.66
CA ASP A 334 19.17 22.84 10.73
C ASP A 334 18.28 24.08 10.86
N ARG A 335 18.92 25.24 10.94
CA ARG A 335 18.31 26.52 11.29
C ARG A 335 17.68 27.15 10.04
N TYR A 336 16.54 26.65 9.58
CA TYR A 336 15.74 27.34 8.55
C TYR A 336 14.98 28.52 9.17
N LYS A 337 15.49 29.73 8.92
CA LYS A 337 14.77 30.99 9.11
C LYS A 337 13.54 30.99 8.20
N SER A 338 12.35 31.03 8.78
CA SER A 338 11.12 31.43 8.07
C SER A 338 10.46 32.54 8.88
N GLY A 339 10.11 33.62 8.17
CA GLY A 339 9.79 34.93 8.71
C GLY A 339 8.43 35.07 9.41
N ASP A 340 8.29 36.29 9.92
CA ASP A 340 7.24 36.85 10.76
C ASP A 340 5.80 36.39 10.51
N SER A 341 5.19 35.88 11.58
CA SER A 341 3.81 36.20 11.95
C SER A 341 3.68 36.14 13.48
N HIS A 342 3.35 37.28 14.08
CA HIS A 342 3.22 37.44 15.53
C HIS A 342 2.01 36.66 16.07
N GLY A 343 2.28 35.51 16.67
CA GLY A 343 1.42 34.87 17.66
C GLY A 343 2.15 34.80 18.99
N ARG A 344 1.57 35.36 20.06
CA ARG A 344 2.11 35.30 21.45
C ARG A 344 2.42 33.86 21.91
N SER A 345 1.78 32.87 21.29
CA SER A 345 1.92 31.44 21.54
C SER A 345 3.24 30.85 21.04
N SER A 346 3.83 31.33 19.94
CA SER A 346 5.04 30.74 19.32
C SER A 346 6.25 30.68 20.29
N GLY A 347 6.42 31.71 21.11
CA GLY A 347 7.54 31.80 22.05
C GLY A 347 7.40 30.97 23.33
N ILE A 348 6.21 30.43 23.63
CA ILE A 348 5.98 29.64 24.85
C ILE A 348 6.39 28.18 24.61
N TRP A 349 6.12 27.64 23.41
CA TRP A 349 6.48 26.28 23.01
C TRP A 349 7.98 26.02 22.95
N SER A 350 8.78 27.06 22.67
CA SER A 350 10.24 26.99 22.63
C SER A 350 10.92 27.18 23.99
N ARG A 351 10.17 27.48 25.06
CA ARG A 351 10.75 27.62 26.41
C ARG A 351 11.25 26.27 26.90
N THR A 352 12.41 26.30 27.54
CA THR A 352 13.00 25.11 28.17
C THR A 352 12.64 25.07 29.64
N LEU A 353 12.01 23.99 30.09
CA LEU A 353 11.63 23.72 31.48
C LEU A 353 12.63 22.73 32.10
N ARG A 354 12.94 22.92 33.39
CA ARG A 354 13.71 21.92 34.15
C ARG A 354 12.73 20.91 34.76
N LEU A 355 12.91 19.64 34.47
CA LEU A 355 12.15 18.53 35.04
C LEU A 355 13.04 17.78 36.03
N LYS A 356 12.58 17.67 37.27
CA LYS A 356 13.26 16.92 38.32
C LYS A 356 12.39 15.77 38.80
N VAL A 357 12.97 14.57 38.86
CA VAL A 357 12.32 13.35 39.38
C VAL A 357 13.16 12.82 40.53
N THR A 358 12.53 12.68 41.70
CA THR A 358 13.15 12.14 42.90
C THR A 358 12.49 10.82 43.26
N GLY A 359 13.30 9.79 43.47
CA GLY A 359 12.82 8.47 43.90
C GLY A 359 12.20 8.51 45.30
N SER A 360 11.38 7.50 45.61
CA SER A 360 10.78 7.32 46.95
C SER A 360 11.81 7.20 48.09
N ASN A 361 13.06 6.88 47.77
CA ASN A 361 14.21 6.86 48.67
C ASN A 361 14.91 8.22 48.84
N GLY A 362 14.37 9.29 48.25
CA GLY A 362 14.94 10.64 48.28
C GLY A 362 16.10 10.87 47.30
N ILE A 363 16.47 9.88 46.49
CA ILE A 363 17.57 9.98 45.51
C ILE A 363 17.05 10.57 44.20
N GLU A 364 17.75 11.57 43.66
CA GLU A 364 17.43 12.15 42.36
C GLU A 364 17.65 11.12 41.24
N LYS A 365 16.58 10.81 40.50
CA LYS A 365 16.60 9.88 39.37
C LYS A 365 16.80 10.60 38.04
N LEU A 366 16.36 11.85 37.94
CA LEU A 366 16.39 12.63 36.70
C LEU A 366 16.40 14.13 37.02
N ASP A 367 17.29 14.88 36.36
CA ASP A 367 17.28 16.34 36.35
C ASP A 367 17.69 16.82 34.96
N VAL A 368 16.70 17.14 34.14
CA VAL A 368 16.89 17.42 32.71
C VAL A 368 16.16 18.69 32.31
N ARG A 369 16.62 19.28 31.21
CA ARG A 369 15.99 20.44 30.58
C ARG A 369 15.28 20.00 29.31
N ILE A 370 13.97 20.21 29.23
CA ILE A 370 13.14 19.78 28.10
C ILE A 370 12.31 20.96 27.56
N PRO A 371 12.02 21.01 26.25
CA PRO A 371 11.08 21.99 25.71
C PRO A 371 9.69 21.83 26.32
N ALA A 372 8.98 22.93 26.56
CA ALA A 372 7.64 22.92 27.17
C ALA A 372 6.65 22.05 26.37
N GLY A 373 6.74 22.10 25.03
CA GLY A 373 5.90 21.27 24.15
C GLY A 373 6.14 19.76 24.27
N PHE A 374 7.33 19.34 24.71
CA PHE A 374 7.66 17.94 24.93
C PHE A 374 6.98 17.39 26.20
N LEU A 375 6.89 18.22 27.25
CA LEU A 375 6.25 17.85 28.52
C LEU A 375 4.72 17.69 28.38
N GLU A 376 4.06 18.52 27.57
CA GLU A 376 2.61 18.42 27.26
C GLU A 376 2.26 17.06 26.66
N GLY A 377 3.07 16.55 25.73
CA GLY A 377 2.87 15.23 25.13
C GLY A 377 2.97 14.10 26.16
N LEU A 378 3.90 14.21 27.12
CA LEU A 378 4.13 13.20 28.15
C LEU A 378 3.07 13.20 29.26
N ALA A 379 2.47 14.36 29.58
CA ALA A 379 1.45 14.49 30.62
C ALA A 379 0.21 13.59 30.36
N SER A 380 -0.08 13.32 29.08
CA SER A 380 -1.18 12.43 28.68
C SER A 380 -0.92 10.93 28.90
N ILE A 381 0.35 10.55 29.11
CA ILE A 381 0.81 9.14 29.16
C ILE A 381 1.25 8.76 30.59
N ILE A 382 1.62 9.74 31.42
CA ILE A 382 2.04 9.50 32.81
C ILE A 382 0.82 9.40 33.74
N PRO A 383 0.59 8.25 34.39
CA PRO A 383 -0.48 8.10 35.38
C PRO A 383 -0.30 9.10 36.53
N GLY A 384 -1.28 9.99 36.73
CA GLY A 384 -1.23 11.09 37.70
C GLY A 384 -1.00 12.49 37.09
N MET A 385 -0.64 12.58 35.80
CA MET A 385 -0.57 13.85 35.06
C MET A 385 -1.73 14.08 34.09
N GLY A 386 -2.58 13.05 33.89
CA GLY A 386 -3.77 13.16 33.05
C GLY A 386 -4.71 14.25 33.54
N GLY A 387 -4.95 15.27 32.70
CA GLY A 387 -5.83 16.39 32.98
C GLY A 387 -5.12 17.70 33.37
N LEU A 388 -3.78 17.71 33.49
CA LEU A 388 -3.02 18.94 33.66
C LEU A 388 -2.88 19.67 32.32
N ASN A 389 -3.40 20.90 32.24
CA ASN A 389 -3.18 21.80 31.12
C ASN A 389 -1.91 22.62 31.39
N ILE A 390 -0.75 22.13 30.93
CA ILE A 390 0.55 22.77 31.24
C ILE A 390 0.62 24.15 30.59
N MET A 391 -0.09 24.35 29.47
CA MET A 391 -0.20 25.65 28.80
C MET A 391 -0.90 26.69 29.66
N GLU A 392 -2.04 26.35 30.27
CA GLU A 392 -2.77 27.24 31.17
C GLU A 392 -1.94 27.58 32.43
N LEU A 393 -1.22 26.60 32.98
CA LEU A 393 -0.31 26.80 34.12
C LEU A 393 0.85 27.75 33.77
N LEU A 394 1.41 27.65 32.57
CA LEU A 394 2.49 28.52 32.09
C LEU A 394 2.00 29.93 31.78
N GLU A 395 0.81 30.10 31.22
CA GLU A 395 0.20 31.39 30.95
C GLU A 395 -0.18 32.12 32.26
N ASN A 396 -0.78 31.41 33.21
CA ASN A 396 -1.13 31.96 34.53
C ASN A 396 0.12 32.33 35.34
N ALA A 397 1.18 31.52 35.31
CA ALA A 397 2.46 31.84 35.94
C ALA A 397 3.19 33.02 35.28
N SER A 398 2.90 33.31 34.00
CA SER A 398 3.43 34.49 33.29
C SER A 398 2.69 35.79 33.66
N LEU A 399 1.43 35.67 34.09
CA LEU A 399 0.56 36.79 34.49
C LEU A 399 0.73 37.15 35.98
N GLU A 400 1.02 36.15 36.83
CA GLU A 400 1.23 36.31 38.26
C GLU A 400 2.72 36.37 38.64
N SER A 401 3.24 37.60 38.76
CA SER A 401 4.46 37.99 39.48
C SER A 401 5.83 37.80 38.80
N SER A 402 6.49 38.94 38.67
CA SER A 402 7.91 39.17 38.49
C SER A 402 8.71 39.08 39.81
N THR A 403 8.26 38.35 40.84
CA THR A 403 8.89 38.45 42.18
C THR A 403 9.00 37.20 43.05
N GLU A 404 8.61 35.99 42.62
CA GLU A 404 8.79 34.79 43.46
C GLU A 404 9.83 33.80 42.90
N LYS A 405 11.06 33.86 43.45
CA LYS A 405 12.05 32.78 43.28
C LYS A 405 11.54 31.52 44.01
N GLY A 406 11.26 30.44 43.27
CA GLY A 406 10.99 29.11 43.84
C GLY A 406 9.59 28.55 43.65
N LYS A 407 8.70 29.20 42.88
CA LYS A 407 7.37 28.66 42.54
C LYS A 407 7.54 27.35 41.74
N LEU A 408 6.84 26.28 42.13
CA LEU A 408 6.79 25.02 41.39
C LEU A 408 5.56 25.06 40.47
N LEU A 409 5.76 24.87 39.16
CA LEU A 409 4.67 24.76 38.18
C LEU A 409 3.92 23.43 38.32
N ILE A 410 4.66 22.37 38.68
CA ILE A 410 4.15 21.02 38.87
C ILE A 410 4.89 20.45 40.07
N ASP A 411 4.16 19.87 41.02
CA ASP A 411 4.69 19.10 42.15
C ASP A 411 3.67 18.03 42.53
N PHE A 412 3.95 16.77 42.19
CA PHE A 412 3.08 15.65 42.57
C PHE A 412 3.88 14.37 42.80
N ASN A 413 3.25 13.43 43.51
CA ASN A 413 3.79 12.09 43.73
C ASN A 413 3.18 11.13 42.70
N GLY A 414 4.03 10.52 41.88
CA GLY A 414 3.67 9.47 40.93
C GLY A 414 3.22 8.19 41.63
N THR A 415 2.56 7.32 40.87
CA THR A 415 1.92 6.10 41.38
C THR A 415 2.89 5.07 41.98
N MET A 416 4.19 5.18 41.70
CA MET A 416 5.26 4.34 42.29
C MET A 416 6.03 5.02 43.44
N GLY A 417 5.54 6.14 43.97
CA GLY A 417 6.13 6.86 45.10
C GLY A 417 7.25 7.84 44.73
N ASP A 418 7.49 8.06 43.44
CA ASP A 418 8.45 9.05 42.94
C ASP A 418 7.82 10.45 42.95
N ARG A 419 8.56 11.48 43.37
CA ARG A 419 8.11 12.88 43.35
C ARG A 419 8.61 13.58 42.09
N ILE A 420 7.71 14.19 41.33
CA ILE A 420 8.00 14.89 40.08
C ILE A 420 7.78 16.38 40.29
N GLN A 421 8.80 17.19 39.98
CA GLN A 421 8.80 18.63 40.17
C GLN A 421 9.25 19.37 38.91
N VAL A 422 8.52 20.43 38.57
CA VAL A 422 8.90 21.39 37.52
C VAL A 422 8.99 22.78 38.14
N PRO A 423 10.17 23.24 38.57
CA PRO A 423 10.34 24.59 39.08
C PRO A 423 10.15 25.63 37.99
N PHE A 424 9.43 26.71 38.30
CA PHE A 424 9.35 27.90 37.47
C PHE A 424 10.70 28.61 37.48
N SER A 425 11.25 28.86 36.29
CA SER A 425 12.45 29.69 36.13
C SER A 425 12.13 30.85 35.20
N SER A 426 12.31 32.07 35.71
CA SER A 426 12.08 33.31 34.97
C SER A 426 13.25 33.71 34.06
N THR A 427 14.27 32.87 33.92
CA THR A 427 15.48 33.19 33.15
C THR A 427 15.43 32.56 31.76
N PRO A 428 15.26 33.35 30.68
CA PRO A 428 15.47 32.85 29.32
C PRO A 428 16.97 32.65 29.08
N VAL A 429 17.35 31.60 28.36
CA VAL A 429 18.68 31.46 27.74
C VAL A 429 18.57 31.81 26.27
#